data_AF-A0A1Q6F987-F1
#
_entry.id   AF-A0A1Q6F987-F1
#
_cell.length_a   1.000
_cell.length_b   1.000
_cell.length_c   1.000
_cell.angle_alpha   90.00
_cell.angle_beta   90.00
_cell.angle_gamma   90.00
#
_symmetry.space_group_name_H-M   'P 1'
#
loop_
_entity.id
_entity.type
_entity.pdbx_description
1 polymer ?
#
loop_
_entity_poly.entity_id
_entity_poly.type
_entity_poly.pdbx_seq_one_letter_code
_entity_poly.pdbx_strand_id
1 'polypeptide(L)'
;MEQIRKEARNIQMALECMNNPNIEAMIERLDQLGVYYARSGELLSEVVGMRDAAVARLFHDEKETIISLSPSLATKLVNSSASELNALEKWLDRINASCKHQCDNLRTMISYEKERLKL
;
A
#
# COMPACT_ATOMS: atom_id res chain seq x y z
N MET A 1 -6.24 7.23 -11.10
CA MET A 1 -5.99 5.77 -11.05
C MET A 1 -4.70 5.35 -11.75
N GLU A 2 -4.48 5.66 -13.03
CA GLU A 2 -3.27 5.17 -13.73
C GLU A 2 -1.95 5.68 -13.12
N GLN A 3 -1.89 6.96 -12.75
CA GLN A 3 -0.72 7.52 -12.08
C GLN A 3 -0.43 6.85 -10.73
N ILE A 4 -1.47 6.56 -9.94
CA ILE A 4 -1.35 5.81 -8.67
C ILE A 4 -0.80 4.41 -8.93
N ARG A 5 -1.32 3.70 -9.94
CA ARG A 5 -0.82 2.36 -10.30
C ARG A 5 0.63 2.41 -10.74
N LYS A 6 1.02 3.41 -11.54
CA LYS A 6 2.41 3.61 -11.98
C LYS A 6 3.34 3.82 -10.79
N GLU A 7 2.97 4.70 -9.86
CA GLU A 7 3.79 4.97 -8.68
C GLU A 7 3.87 3.75 -7.75
N ALA A 8 2.75 3.06 -7.50
CA ALA A 8 2.72 1.82 -6.75
C ALA A 8 3.62 0.73 -7.36
N ARG A 9 3.64 0.60 -8.70
CA ARG A 9 4.56 -0.32 -9.41
C ARG A 9 6.02 0.05 -9.17
N ASN A 10 6.36 1.34 -9.27
CA ASN A 10 7.73 1.79 -9.05
C ASN A 10 8.21 1.46 -7.62
N ILE A 11 7.35 1.68 -6.62
CA ILE A 11 7.66 1.31 -5.22
C ILE A 11 7.80 -0.20 -5.08
N GLN A 12 6.87 -0.98 -5.64
CA GLN A 12 6.92 -2.46 -5.62
C GLN A 12 8.23 -2.99 -6.21
N MET A 13 8.63 -2.50 -7.38
CA MET A 13 9.89 -2.90 -8.02
C MET A 13 11.10 -2.59 -7.13
N ALA A 14 11.10 -1.43 -6.47
CA ALA A 14 12.15 -1.08 -5.53
C ALA A 14 12.15 -2.01 -4.30
N LEU A 15 10.98 -2.43 -3.80
CA LEU A 15 10.84 -3.35 -2.65
C LEU A 15 11.29 -4.79 -2.96
N GLU A 16 11.22 -5.20 -4.22
CA GLU A 16 11.61 -6.54 -4.70
C GLU A 16 13.12 -6.66 -5.00
N CYS A 17 13.89 -5.59 -4.78
CA CYS A 17 15.34 -5.59 -4.94
C CYS A 17 16.07 -6.13 -3.69
N MET A 18 17.16 -6.87 -3.89
CA MET A 18 18.02 -7.32 -2.79
C MET A 18 18.73 -6.14 -2.14
N ASN A 19 18.91 -6.20 -0.81
CA ASN A 19 19.68 -5.20 -0.07
C ASN A 19 21.18 -5.37 -0.34
N ASN A 20 21.89 -4.25 -0.41
CA ASN A 20 23.35 -4.24 -0.42
C ASN A 20 23.87 -4.44 1.02
N PRO A 21 24.82 -5.37 1.28
CA PRO A 21 25.35 -5.61 2.63
C PRO A 21 26.25 -4.49 3.16
N ASN A 22 26.61 -3.48 2.35
CA ASN A 22 27.37 -2.32 2.81
C ASN A 22 26.50 -1.41 3.70
N ILE A 23 27.04 -0.98 4.84
CA ILE A 23 26.32 -0.19 5.85
C ILE A 23 25.82 1.17 5.33
N GLU A 24 26.59 1.86 4.49
CA GLU A 24 26.19 3.16 3.93
C GLU A 24 25.00 2.97 2.99
N ALA A 25 25.07 1.94 2.13
CA ALA A 25 23.97 1.57 1.25
C ALA A 25 22.71 1.13 2.03
N MET A 26 22.87 0.49 3.20
CA MET A 26 21.73 0.17 4.07
C MET A 26 21.07 1.42 4.66
N ILE A 27 21.85 2.43 5.03
CA ILE A 27 21.33 3.70 5.56
C ILE A 27 20.58 4.45 4.45
N GLU A 28 21.17 4.59 3.26
CA GLU A 28 20.49 5.19 2.10
C GLU A 28 19.19 4.48 1.77
N ARG A 29 19.20 3.14 1.81
CA ARG A 29 18.01 2.33 1.58
C ARG A 29 16.96 2.55 2.67
N LEU A 30 17.35 2.73 3.92
CA LEU A 30 16.43 3.03 5.03
C LEU A 30 15.72 4.37 4.80
N ASP A 31 16.44 5.41 4.37
CA ASP A 31 15.85 6.71 4.03
C ASP A 31 14.88 6.60 2.85
N GLN A 32 15.26 5.87 1.80
CA GLN A 32 14.41 5.63 0.65
C GLN A 32 13.11 4.90 1.03
N LEU A 33 13.20 3.86 1.86
CA LEU A 33 12.02 3.13 2.35
C LEU A 33 11.12 4.01 3.22
N GLY A 34 11.70 4.95 3.99
CA GLY A 34 10.94 5.96 4.73
C GLY A 34 10.09 6.84 3.81
N VAL A 35 10.67 7.31 2.70
CA VAL A 35 9.93 8.07 1.67
C VAL A 35 8.82 7.22 1.05
N TYR A 36 9.12 5.98 0.67
CA TYR A 36 8.12 5.08 0.08
C TYR A 36 7.01 4.71 1.06
N TYR A 37 7.30 4.59 2.36
CA TYR A 37 6.29 4.36 3.39
C TYR A 37 5.31 5.52 3.47
N ALA A 38 5.80 6.76 3.49
CA ALA A 38 4.94 7.95 3.49
C ALA A 38 4.12 8.07 2.20
N ARG A 39 4.76 7.89 1.04
CA ARG A 39 4.11 7.98 -0.27
C ARG A 39 3.05 6.89 -0.46
N SER A 40 3.31 5.64 -0.10
CA SER A 40 2.31 4.58 -0.22
C SER A 40 1.12 4.78 0.72
N GLY A 41 1.33 5.41 1.88
CA GLY A 41 0.23 5.82 2.79
C GLY A 41 -0.65 6.91 2.20
N GLU A 42 -0.06 7.92 1.56
CA GLU A 42 -0.79 8.98 0.83
C GLU A 42 -1.63 8.38 -0.31
N LEU A 43 -1.03 7.53 -1.14
CA LEU A 43 -1.73 6.84 -2.24
C LEU A 43 -2.87 5.95 -1.71
N LEU A 44 -2.66 5.24 -0.60
CA LEU A 44 -3.70 4.42 0.04
C LEU A 44 -4.89 5.29 0.45
N SER A 45 -4.63 6.43 1.08
CA SER A 45 -5.69 7.36 1.49
C SER A 45 -6.47 7.91 0.30
N GLU A 46 -5.80 8.23 -0.81
CA GLU A 46 -6.47 8.69 -2.03
C GLU A 46 -7.38 7.60 -2.61
N VAL A 47 -6.92 6.36 -2.68
CA VAL A 47 -7.69 5.23 -3.21
C VAL A 47 -8.89 4.90 -2.33
N VAL A 48 -8.74 4.96 -1.00
CA VAL A 48 -9.86 4.81 -0.05
C VAL A 48 -10.91 5.89 -0.31
N GLY A 49 -10.50 7.15 -0.46
CA GLY A 49 -11.42 8.24 -0.80
C GLY A 49 -12.16 8.03 -2.14
N MET A 50 -11.45 7.56 -3.17
CA MET A 50 -12.05 7.21 -4.46
C MET A 50 -13.08 6.08 -4.34
N ARG A 51 -12.75 5.04 -3.57
CA ARG A 51 -13.64 3.90 -3.30
C ARG A 51 -14.89 4.35 -2.59
N ASP A 52 -14.76 5.12 -1.51
CA ASP A 52 -15.89 5.57 -0.71
C ASP A 52 -16.82 6.47 -1.53
N ALA A 53 -16.27 7.35 -2.38
CA ALA A 53 -17.05 8.15 -3.31
C ALA A 53 -17.77 7.30 -4.37
N ALA A 54 -17.14 6.23 -4.87
CA ALA A 54 -17.76 5.31 -5.82
C ALA A 54 -18.91 4.51 -5.18
N VAL A 55 -18.71 4.03 -3.95
CA VAL A 55 -19.73 3.33 -3.17
C VAL A 55 -20.90 4.26 -2.86
N ALA A 56 -20.64 5.50 -2.45
CA ALA A 56 -21.68 6.49 -2.19
C ALA A 56 -22.53 6.79 -3.44
N ARG A 57 -21.88 6.93 -4.61
CA ARG A 57 -22.59 7.09 -5.90
C ARG A 57 -23.46 5.87 -6.22
N LEU A 58 -22.94 4.66 -6.05
CA LEU A 58 -23.74 3.45 -6.26
C LEU A 58 -24.98 3.42 -5.35
N PHE A 59 -24.83 3.76 -4.06
CA PHE A 59 -25.97 3.80 -3.14
C PHE A 59 -27.01 4.84 -3.55
N HIS A 60 -26.58 5.97 -4.13
CA HIS A 60 -27.48 7.00 -4.63
C HIS A 60 -28.22 6.53 -5.89
N ASP A 61 -27.49 5.97 -6.86
CA ASP A 61 -28.01 5.66 -8.19
C ASP A 61 -28.84 4.36 -8.21
N GLU A 62 -28.43 3.35 -7.43
CA GLU A 62 -29.01 2.00 -7.39
C GLU A 62 -29.77 1.72 -6.09
N LYS A 63 -30.25 2.76 -5.41
CA LYS A 63 -30.86 2.67 -4.08
C LYS A 63 -31.95 1.60 -3.99
N GLU A 64 -32.93 1.64 -4.90
CA GLU A 64 -34.07 0.71 -4.89
C GLU A 64 -33.62 -0.73 -5.17
N THR A 65 -32.69 -0.92 -6.11
CA THR A 65 -32.05 -2.20 -6.39
C THR A 65 -31.40 -2.76 -5.13
N ILE A 66 -30.59 -1.96 -4.44
CA ILE A 66 -29.86 -2.37 -3.24
C ILE A 66 -30.82 -2.74 -2.10
N ILE A 67 -31.89 -1.96 -1.87
CA ILE A 67 -32.88 -2.21 -0.81
C ILE A 67 -33.66 -3.51 -1.09
N SER A 68 -33.87 -3.86 -2.36
CA SER A 68 -34.58 -5.10 -2.73
C SER A 68 -33.76 -6.38 -2.53
N LEU A 69 -32.44 -6.27 -2.37
CA LEU A 69 -31.54 -7.42 -2.21
C LEU A 69 -31.43 -7.86 -0.74
N SER A 70 -31.12 -9.14 -0.53
CA SER A 70 -30.69 -9.60 0.78
C SER A 70 -29.38 -8.89 1.19
N PRO A 71 -29.10 -8.70 2.50
CA PRO A 71 -27.89 -8.04 2.96
C PRO A 71 -26.58 -8.62 2.38
N SER A 72 -26.54 -9.94 2.18
CA SER A 72 -25.37 -10.62 1.60
C SER A 72 -25.20 -10.31 0.11
N LEU A 73 -26.29 -10.26 -0.67
CA LEU A 73 -26.26 -9.90 -2.08
C LEU A 73 -25.97 -8.41 -2.28
N ALA A 74 -26.55 -7.53 -1.46
CA ALA A 74 -26.26 -6.10 -1.45
C ALA A 74 -24.77 -5.84 -1.18
N THR A 75 -24.20 -6.48 -0.16
CA THR A 75 -22.76 -6.38 0.15
C THR A 75 -21.90 -6.87 -1.02
N LYS A 76 -22.28 -7.99 -1.66
CA LYS A 76 -21.55 -8.52 -2.82
C LYS A 76 -21.61 -7.57 -4.02
N LEU A 77 -22.77 -6.97 -4.29
CA LEU A 77 -22.97 -5.97 -5.34
C LEU A 77 -22.06 -4.76 -5.10
N VAL A 78 -22.15 -4.13 -3.93
CA VAL A 78 -21.33 -2.96 -3.56
C VAL A 78 -19.84 -3.28 -3.70
N ASN A 79 -19.36 -4.40 -3.15
CA ASN A 79 -17.96 -4.78 -3.23
C ASN A 79 -17.49 -5.08 -4.66
N SER A 80 -18.35 -5.66 -5.50
CA SER A 80 -18.04 -5.96 -6.89
C SER A 80 -17.97 -4.70 -7.76
N SER A 81 -18.83 -3.70 -7.46
CA SER A 81 -18.88 -2.42 -8.20
C SER A 81 -17.58 -1.63 -8.09
N ALA A 82 -16.89 -1.73 -6.95
CA ALA A 82 -15.62 -1.05 -6.67
C ALA A 82 -14.43 -2.01 -6.66
N SER A 83 -14.54 -3.16 -7.35
CA SER A 83 -13.55 -4.25 -7.30
C SER A 83 -12.11 -3.80 -7.62
N GLU A 84 -11.93 -2.92 -8.61
CA GLU A 84 -10.60 -2.39 -8.96
C GLU A 84 -9.99 -1.53 -7.86
N LEU A 85 -10.79 -0.66 -7.24
CA LEU A 85 -10.36 0.20 -6.14
C LEU A 85 -10.03 -0.64 -4.91
N ASN A 86 -10.85 -1.64 -4.60
CA ASN A 86 -10.60 -2.62 -3.54
C ASN A 86 -9.29 -3.39 -3.75
N ALA A 87 -8.99 -3.77 -4.99
CA ALA A 87 -7.73 -4.45 -5.32
C ALA A 87 -6.52 -3.53 -5.14
N LEU A 88 -6.65 -2.27 -5.56
CA LEU A 88 -5.58 -1.27 -5.45
C LEU A 88 -5.31 -0.87 -4.00
N GLU A 89 -6.35 -0.68 -3.19
CA GLU A 89 -6.27 -0.43 -1.75
C GLU A 89 -5.47 -1.54 -1.05
N LYS A 90 -5.86 -2.80 -1.24
CA LYS A 90 -5.18 -3.96 -0.65
C LYS A 90 -3.74 -4.10 -1.12
N TRP A 91 -3.42 -3.64 -2.32
CA TRP A 91 -2.06 -3.67 -2.82
C TRP A 91 -1.20 -2.59 -2.18
N LEU A 92 -1.71 -1.36 -2.08
CA LEU A 92 -1.04 -0.25 -1.41
C LEU A 92 -0.83 -0.50 0.08
N ASP A 93 -1.81 -1.11 0.76
CA ASP A 93 -1.68 -1.53 2.16
C ASP A 93 -0.53 -2.53 2.36
N ARG A 94 -0.40 -3.51 1.46
CA ARG A 94 0.72 -4.47 1.47
C ARG A 94 2.07 -3.81 1.17
N ILE A 95 2.12 -2.88 0.21
CA ILE A 95 3.33 -2.09 -0.06
C ILE A 95 3.75 -1.31 1.20
N ASN A 96 2.80 -0.65 1.86
CA ASN A 96 3.03 0.11 3.08
C ASN A 96 3.57 -0.77 4.20
N ALA A 97 2.96 -1.94 4.43
CA ALA A 97 3.45 -2.93 5.39
C ALA A 97 4.86 -3.42 5.04
N SER A 98 5.15 -3.71 3.77
CA SER A 98 6.48 -4.13 3.33
C SER A 98 7.54 -3.05 3.59
N CYS A 99 7.26 -1.78 3.29
CA CYS A 99 8.18 -0.68 3.62
C CYS A 99 8.49 -0.65 5.14
N LYS A 100 7.46 -0.73 5.98
CA LYS A 100 7.62 -0.74 7.44
C LYS A 100 8.52 -1.89 7.92
N HIS A 101 8.22 -3.11 7.48
CA HIS A 101 8.99 -4.29 7.88
C HIS A 101 10.43 -4.26 7.35
N GLN A 102 10.65 -3.81 6.12
CA GLN A 102 12.01 -3.64 5.59
C GLN A 102 12.80 -2.57 6.38
N CYS A 103 12.17 -1.46 6.77
CA CYS A 103 12.80 -0.46 7.65
C CYS A 103 13.24 -1.06 8.99
N ASP A 104 12.37 -1.83 9.65
CA ASP A 104 12.67 -2.47 10.93
C ASP A 104 13.83 -3.49 10.82
N ASN A 105 13.82 -4.28 9.73
CA ASN A 105 14.91 -5.22 9.44
C ASN A 105 16.23 -4.50 9.19
N LEU A 106 16.23 -3.41 8.40
CA LEU A 106 17.44 -2.63 8.12
C LEU A 106 18.01 -1.97 9.39
N ARG A 107 17.17 -1.43 10.27
CA ARG A 107 17.63 -0.90 11.58
C ARG A 107 18.37 -1.96 12.39
N THR A 108 17.87 -3.19 12.38
CA THR A 108 18.51 -4.33 13.05
C THR A 108 19.84 -4.69 12.40
N MET A 109 19.89 -4.80 11.07
CA MET A 109 21.12 -5.12 10.32
C MET A 109 22.20 -4.04 10.47
N ILE A 110 21.81 -2.76 10.39
CA ILE A 110 22.72 -1.62 10.60
C ILE A 110 23.30 -1.66 12.01
N SER A 111 22.49 -1.96 13.02
CA SER A 111 22.96 -2.05 14.41
C SER A 111 23.97 -3.19 14.59
N TYR A 112 23.70 -4.36 13.99
CA TYR A 112 24.62 -5.49 13.97
C TYR A 112 25.95 -5.12 13.30
N GLU A 113 25.89 -4.48 12.12
CA GLU A 113 27.07 -4.13 11.34
C GLU A 113 27.94 -3.07 12.04
N LYS A 114 27.31 -2.07 12.69
CA LYS A 114 28.02 -1.08 13.52
C LYS A 114 28.81 -1.72 14.65
N GLU A 115 28.27 -2.76 15.26
CA GLU A 115 28.95 -3.47 16.35
C GLU A 115 30.08 -4.35 15.80
N ARG A 116 29.86 -5.00 14.67
CA ARG A 116 30.89 -5.80 13.98
C ARG A 116 32.13 -4.97 13.61
N LEU A 117 31.97 -3.72 13.18
CA LEU A 117 33.06 -2.83 12.80
C LEU A 117 33.90 -2.30 13.98
N LYS A 118 33.42 -2.45 15.22
CA LYS A 118 34.17 -2.09 16.43
C LYS A 118 35.08 -3.22 16.93
N LEU A 119 34.89 -4.44 16.43
CA LEU A 119 35.73 -5.61 16.68
C LEU A 119 36.98 -5.58 15.79
#